data_AF-A0A0R2FM68-F1
#
_entry.id   AF-A0A0R2FM68-F1
#
_cell.length_a   1.000
_cell.length_b   1.000
_cell.length_c   1.000
_cell.angle_alpha   90.00
_cell.angle_beta   90.00
_cell.angle_gamma   90.00
#
_symmetry.space_group_name_H-M   'P 1'
#
loop_
_entity.id
_entity.type
_entity.pdbx_description
1 polymer ?
#
loop_
_entity_poly.entity_id
_entity_poly.type
_entity_poly.pdbx_seq_one_letter_code
_entity_poly.pdbx_strand_id
1 'polypeptide(L)'
;MTKMADANDQSFPSGEFTAFSTAKMTYFMLVRADLTRADIEAFFGDDARYVALTKVPSVELHLPQAEAQIAVPGNLIAKFANGKYKVITQAYYHQNFNEPIADANGQGIH
;
A
#
# COMPACT_ATOMS: atom_id res chain seq x y z
N MET A 1 -5.20 -17.31 -29.81
CA MET A 1 -5.23 -17.75 -28.40
C MET A 1 -4.25 -16.88 -27.63
N THR A 2 -4.76 -15.89 -26.91
CA THR A 2 -3.94 -14.90 -26.19
C THR A 2 -3.45 -15.55 -24.90
N LYS A 3 -2.14 -15.63 -24.75
CA LYS A 3 -1.45 -16.13 -23.56
C LYS A 3 -1.81 -15.19 -22.39
N MET A 4 -2.56 -15.69 -21.41
CA MET A 4 -2.79 -14.96 -20.15
C MET A 4 -1.42 -14.65 -19.56
N ALA A 5 -1.16 -13.37 -19.33
CA ALA A 5 0.07 -12.89 -18.74
C ALA A 5 0.24 -13.57 -17.38
N ASP A 6 1.36 -14.27 -17.22
CA ASP A 6 1.86 -14.72 -15.93
C ASP A 6 1.87 -13.50 -15.01
N ALA A 7 0.98 -13.49 -14.01
CA ALA A 7 1.01 -12.49 -12.95
C ALA A 7 2.34 -12.67 -12.22
N ASN A 8 3.29 -11.80 -12.56
CA ASN A 8 4.61 -11.81 -11.97
C ASN A 8 4.43 -11.46 -10.49
N ASP A 9 4.50 -12.47 -9.62
CA ASP A 9 4.58 -12.37 -8.16
C ASP A 9 5.90 -11.69 -7.76
N GLN A 10 6.10 -10.45 -8.22
CA GLN A 10 7.14 -9.57 -7.70
C GLN A 10 6.68 -9.12 -6.32
N SER A 11 6.96 -10.02 -5.37
CA SER A 11 6.88 -9.82 -3.95
C SER A 11 7.41 -8.44 -3.57
N PHE A 12 6.61 -7.76 -2.76
CA PHE A 12 6.89 -6.44 -2.24
C PHE A 12 8.30 -6.40 -1.59
N PRO A 13 9.23 -5.51 -2.00
CA PRO A 13 10.57 -5.47 -1.45
C PRO A 13 10.54 -4.95 0.00
N SER A 14 10.68 -5.86 0.96
CA SER A 14 10.56 -5.56 2.40
C SER A 14 11.73 -4.73 2.96
N GLY A 15 12.92 -4.83 2.37
CA GLY A 15 14.14 -4.17 2.86
C GLY A 15 14.19 -2.66 2.64
N GLU A 16 14.03 -2.21 1.39
CA GLU A 16 14.09 -0.78 1.00
C GLU A 16 12.91 0.01 1.61
N PHE A 17 11.77 -0.66 1.77
CA PHE A 17 10.59 -0.11 2.42
C PHE A 17 10.75 0.11 3.92
N THR A 18 11.46 -0.79 4.60
CA THR A 18 11.77 -0.63 6.03
C THR A 18 12.59 0.64 6.25
N ALA A 19 13.52 0.97 5.35
CA ALA A 19 14.36 2.17 5.43
C ALA A 19 13.57 3.49 5.30
N PHE A 20 12.55 3.57 4.44
CA PHE A 20 11.64 4.73 4.36
C PHE A 20 10.79 4.87 5.64
N SER A 21 10.42 3.75 6.26
CA SER A 21 9.68 3.71 7.52
C SER A 21 10.52 4.11 8.75
N THR A 22 11.84 3.93 8.74
CA THR A 22 12.70 4.18 9.92
C THR A 22 12.78 5.66 10.33
N ALA A 23 12.47 6.59 9.42
CA ALA A 23 12.34 8.02 9.73
C ALA A 23 11.02 8.39 10.45
N LYS A 24 10.17 7.41 10.80
CA LYS A 24 8.92 7.54 11.58
C LYS A 24 7.81 8.41 11.00
N MET A 25 7.92 8.89 9.76
CA MET A 25 6.90 9.78 9.18
C MET A 25 5.67 9.01 8.63
N THR A 26 5.84 7.74 8.27
CA THR A 26 4.79 6.92 7.65
C THR A 26 4.95 5.44 8.03
N TYR A 27 3.85 4.81 8.46
CA TYR A 27 3.71 3.37 8.64
C TYR A 27 2.94 2.80 7.46
N PHE A 28 3.16 1.53 7.14
CA PHE A 28 2.47 0.92 6.01
C PHE A 28 1.96 -0.47 6.29
N MET A 29 0.87 -0.81 5.60
CA MET A 29 0.29 -2.14 5.57
C MET A 29 0.09 -2.57 4.12
N LEU A 30 0.67 -3.71 3.74
CA LEU A 30 0.35 -4.36 2.48
C LEU A 30 -1.02 -5.03 2.60
N VAL A 31 -1.91 -4.72 1.66
CA VAL A 31 -3.20 -5.41 1.56
C VAL A 31 -2.95 -6.77 0.94
N ARG A 32 -3.16 -7.82 1.73
CA ARG A 32 -3.01 -9.22 1.34
C ARG A 32 -4.36 -9.91 1.35
N ALA A 33 -4.50 -10.97 0.55
CA ALA A 33 -5.75 -11.73 0.46
C ALA A 33 -6.13 -12.44 1.77
N ASP A 34 -5.14 -12.72 2.62
CA ASP A 34 -5.27 -13.39 3.92
C ASP A 34 -5.35 -12.42 5.11
N LEU A 35 -5.56 -11.12 4.87
CA LEU A 35 -5.70 -10.14 5.94
C LEU A 35 -6.84 -10.51 6.89
N THR A 36 -6.54 -10.44 8.18
CA THR A 36 -7.49 -10.72 9.24
C THR A 36 -8.00 -9.43 9.88
N ARG A 37 -9.08 -9.53 10.65
CA ARG A 37 -9.55 -8.41 11.47
C ARG A 37 -8.50 -7.98 12.50
N ALA A 38 -7.73 -8.91 13.04
CA ALA A 38 -6.66 -8.61 14.00
C ALA A 38 -5.54 -7.76 13.37
N ASP A 39 -5.19 -8.01 12.10
CA ASP A 39 -4.21 -7.19 11.37
C ASP A 39 -4.69 -5.74 11.21
N ILE A 40 -5.98 -5.57 10.89
CA ILE A 40 -6.62 -4.24 10.79
C ILE A 40 -6.55 -3.52 12.14
N GLU A 41 -6.89 -4.19 13.23
CA GLU A 41 -6.87 -3.60 14.57
C GLU A 41 -5.44 -3.24 15.02
N ALA A 42 -4.46 -4.08 14.72
CA ALA A 42 -3.06 -3.82 15.02
C ALA A 42 -2.51 -2.59 14.26
N PHE A 43 -2.90 -2.41 13.00
CA PHE A 43 -2.41 -1.29 12.17
C PHE A 43 -3.16 0.02 12.42
N PHE A 44 -4.49 -0.02 12.44
CA PHE A 44 -5.32 1.18 12.55
C PHE A 44 -5.53 1.65 13.99
N GLY A 45 -5.48 0.74 14.98
CA GLY A 45 -5.81 1.06 16.36
C GLY A 45 -7.28 1.50 16.48
N ASP A 46 -7.53 2.62 17.17
CA ASP A 46 -8.89 3.14 17.39
C ASP A 46 -9.66 3.42 16.09
N ASP A 47 -8.97 3.71 14.99
CA ASP A 47 -9.58 3.96 13.69
C ASP A 47 -10.12 2.69 13.02
N ALA A 48 -9.78 1.50 13.53
CA ALA A 48 -10.26 0.23 12.98
C ALA A 48 -11.79 0.11 12.99
N ARG A 49 -12.48 0.90 13.83
CA ARG A 49 -13.96 1.00 13.83
C ARG A 49 -14.54 1.59 12.54
N TYR A 50 -13.73 2.32 11.77
CA TYR A 50 -14.08 2.90 10.47
C TYR A 50 -13.60 2.04 9.30
N VAL A 51 -12.99 0.88 9.57
CA VAL A 51 -12.38 0.05 8.54
C VAL A 51 -13.13 -1.28 8.44
N ALA A 52 -13.56 -1.63 7.23
CA ALA A 52 -14.25 -2.88 6.95
C ALA A 52 -13.37 -3.82 6.10
N LEU A 53 -13.38 -5.11 6.45
CA LEU A 53 -12.83 -6.18 5.61
C LEU A 53 -13.98 -6.83 4.87
N THR A 54 -13.96 -6.81 3.53
CA THR A 54 -15.08 -7.32 2.72
C THR A 54 -14.84 -8.75 2.20
N LYS A 55 -15.86 -9.33 1.55
CA LYS A 55 -15.85 -10.72 1.06
C LYS A 55 -14.88 -10.98 -0.10
N VAL A 56 -14.54 -9.95 -0.87
CA VAL A 56 -13.48 -10.00 -1.89
C VAL A 56 -12.35 -9.22 -1.25
N PRO A 57 -11.21 -9.84 -0.86
CA PRO A 57 -10.36 -9.35 0.22
C PRO A 57 -9.93 -7.90 0.00
N SER A 58 -10.74 -6.98 0.47
CA SER A 58 -10.61 -5.55 0.28
C SER A 58 -10.81 -4.90 1.62
N VAL A 59 -10.05 -3.83 1.81
CA VAL A 59 -10.11 -2.99 2.99
C VAL A 59 -10.80 -1.71 2.57
N GLU A 60 -11.99 -1.46 3.11
CA GLU A 60 -12.70 -0.21 2.91
C GLU A 60 -12.48 0.71 4.11
N LEU A 61 -12.00 1.93 3.84
CA LEU A 61 -11.74 2.95 4.84
C LEU A 61 -12.87 3.99 4.78
N HIS A 62 -13.72 4.01 5.80
CA HIS A 62 -14.87 4.91 5.96
C HIS A 62 -14.56 6.01 6.99
N LEU A 63 -13.47 6.75 6.76
CA LEU A 63 -12.99 7.76 7.70
C LEU A 63 -13.94 8.96 7.76
N PRO A 64 -14.15 9.59 8.94
CA PRO A 64 -15.00 10.77 9.05
C PRO A 64 -14.57 11.89 8.10
N GLN A 65 -15.54 12.51 7.42
CA GLN A 65 -15.32 13.64 6.50
C GLN A 65 -14.45 13.31 5.27
N ALA A 66 -14.28 12.04 4.94
CA ALA A 66 -13.60 11.58 3.73
C ALA A 66 -14.52 10.69 2.89
N GLU A 67 -14.29 10.67 1.58
CA GLU A 67 -14.89 9.65 0.72
C GLU A 67 -14.30 8.28 1.05
N ALA A 68 -15.15 7.24 0.98
CA ALA A 68 -14.71 5.87 1.22
C ALA A 68 -13.57 5.51 0.26
N GLN A 69 -12.47 5.02 0.81
CA GLN A 69 -11.34 4.52 0.02
C GLN A 69 -11.34 3.00 0.05
N ILE A 70 -11.07 2.38 -1.10
CA ILE A 70 -11.02 0.93 -1.23
C ILE A 70 -9.59 0.53 -1.57
N ALA A 71 -9.04 -0.37 -0.77
CA ALA A 71 -7.76 -1.01 -1.05
C ALA A 71 -7.98 -2.49 -1.32
N VAL A 72 -7.43 -2.99 -2.41
CA VAL A 72 -7.50 -4.40 -2.84
C VAL A 72 -6.12 -5.06 -2.67
N PRO A 73 -6.01 -6.40 -2.77
CA PRO A 73 -4.72 -7.07 -2.60
C PRO A 73 -3.68 -6.52 -3.57
N GLY A 74 -2.46 -6.29 -3.07
CA GLY A 74 -1.38 -5.61 -3.81
C GLY A 74 -1.37 -4.09 -3.69
N ASN A 75 -2.38 -3.48 -3.05
CA ASN A 75 -2.28 -2.08 -2.61
C ASN A 75 -1.51 -1.96 -1.30
N LEU A 76 -0.94 -0.79 -1.07
CA LEU A 76 -0.40 -0.36 0.21
C LEU A 76 -1.35 0.63 0.87
N ILE A 77 -1.54 0.51 2.18
CA ILE A 77 -2.15 1.57 2.99
C ILE A 77 -1.04 2.24 3.79
N ALA A 78 -0.84 3.53 3.57
CA ALA A 78 0.07 4.37 4.31
C ALA A 78 -0.68 5.11 5.43
N LYS A 79 -0.16 5.07 6.66
CA LYS A 79 -0.59 5.85 7.83
C LYS A 79 0.50 6.86 8.17
N PHE A 80 0.21 8.14 8.00
CA PHE A 80 1.14 9.22 8.27
C PHE A 80 1.13 9.60 9.75
N ALA A 81 2.22 10.21 10.24
CA ALA A 81 2.34 10.66 11.62
C ALA A 81 1.23 11.66 12.06
N ASN A 82 0.59 12.34 11.12
CA ASN A 82 -0.56 13.22 11.38
C ASN A 82 -1.91 12.49 11.42
N GLY A 83 -1.93 11.16 11.44
CA GLY A 83 -3.14 10.33 11.49
C GLY A 83 -3.90 10.21 10.16
N LYS A 84 -3.38 10.79 9.07
CA LYS A 84 -3.98 10.64 7.74
C LYS A 84 -3.60 9.31 7.10
N TYR A 85 -4.45 8.83 6.21
CA TYR A 85 -4.25 7.61 5.45
C TYR A 85 -4.18 7.87 3.95
N LYS A 86 -3.44 7.05 3.22
CA LYS A 86 -3.50 6.95 1.75
C LYS A 86 -3.51 5.50 1.31
N VAL A 87 -4.37 5.18 0.35
CA VAL A 87 -4.26 3.94 -0.43
C VAL A 87 -3.34 4.22 -1.61
N ILE A 88 -2.33 3.37 -1.78
CA ILE A 88 -1.30 3.47 -2.82
C ILE A 88 -1.38 2.20 -3.66
N THR A 89 -1.52 2.37 -4.97
CA THR A 89 -1.49 1.24 -5.90
C THR A 89 -0.05 0.79 -6.15
N GLN A 90 0.11 -0.48 -6.54
CA GLN A 90 1.43 -1.02 -6.93
C GLN A 90 2.07 -0.19 -8.05
N ALA A 91 1.27 0.24 -9.05
CA ALA A 91 1.75 1.09 -10.14
C ALA A 91 2.28 2.44 -9.64
N TYR A 92 1.54 3.11 -8.75
CA TYR A 92 1.99 4.38 -8.17
C TYR A 92 3.26 4.20 -7.34
N TYR A 93 3.35 3.11 -6.56
CA TYR A 93 4.54 2.81 -5.78
C TYR A 93 5.77 2.63 -6.68
N HIS A 94 5.68 1.79 -7.72
CA HIS A 94 6.80 1.55 -8.62
C HIS A 94 7.29 2.84 -9.26
N GLN A 95 6.38 3.59 -9.87
CA GLN A 95 6.72 4.81 -10.60
C GLN A 95 7.32 5.92 -9.72
N ASN A 96 6.87 6.04 -8.46
CA ASN A 96 7.19 7.22 -7.64
C ASN A 96 8.21 6.92 -6.53
N PHE A 97 8.49 5.66 -6.21
CA PHE A 97 9.38 5.28 -5.12
C PHE A 97 10.49 4.30 -5.50
N ASN A 98 10.24 3.37 -6.44
CA ASN A 98 11.23 2.36 -6.82
C ASN A 98 11.97 2.68 -8.12
N GLU A 99 11.32 3.33 -9.09
CA GLU A 99 11.98 3.70 -10.33
C GLU A 99 13.03 4.78 -10.07
N PRO A 100 14.30 4.57 -10.49
CA PRO A 100 15.34 5.57 -10.31
C PRO A 100 14.99 6.83 -11.10
N ILE A 101 15.37 8.00 -10.57
CA ILE A 101 15.33 9.23 -11.34
C ILE A 101 16.32 9.06 -12.49
N ALA A 102 15.80 8.87 -13.70
CA ALA A 102 16.56 8.69 -14.91
C ALA A 102 16.52 9.95 -15.79
N ASP A 103 17.59 10.17 -16.55
CA ASP A 103 17.60 11.15 -17.62
C ASP A 103 16.71 10.71 -18.81
N ALA A 104 16.63 11.55 -19.85
CA ALA A 104 15.84 11.25 -21.05
C ALA A 104 16.25 9.97 -21.79
N ASN A 105 17.40 9.38 -21.45
CA ASN A 105 17.94 8.15 -22.04
C ASN A 105 17.78 6.94 -21.12
N GLY A 106 17.10 7.09 -19.96
CA GLY A 106 16.92 6.02 -19.00
C GLY A 106 18.15 5.75 -18.13
N GLN A 107 19.15 6.65 -18.10
CA GLN A 107 20.33 6.51 -17.26
C GLN A 107 20.12 7.24 -15.92
N GLY A 108 20.29 6.53 -14.81
CA GLY A 108 20.25 7.13 -13.48
C GLY A 108 21.45 8.04 -13.22
N ILE A 109 21.26 9.07 -12.39
CA ILE A 109 22.36 9.91 -11.88
C ILE A 109 23.24 9.08 -10.91
N HIS A 110 24.55 9.00 -11.21
CA HIS A 110 25.56 8.30 -10.40
C HIS A 110 25.83 8.96 -9.06
#